data_AF-A0A6L9G7H3-F1
#
_entry.id   AF-A0A6L9G7H3-F1
#
_cell.length_a   1.000
_cell.length_b   1.000
_cell.length_c   1.000
_cell.angle_alpha   90.00
_cell.angle_beta   90.00
_cell.angle_gamma   90.00
#
_symmetry.space_group_name_H-M   'P 1'
#
loop_
_entity.id
_entity.type
_entity.pdbx_description
1 polymer ?
#
loop_
_entity_poly.entity_id
_entity_poly.type
_entity_poly.pdbx_seq_one_letter_code
_entity_poly.pdbx_strand_id
1 'polypeptide(L)'
;YFRMNAENTGQFERTLIIADKGSYVSYLEGCTAPKRDTNQLHAAVVEIVILEDAEVKYSTVQNWFPGDEEGKGGIYNFVTKRADCREARAKVMWTQVETGSAITWKYPSCILRGDESSGEFYSIAIANNMQQ
;
A
#
# COMPACT_ATOMS: atom_id res chain seq x y z
N TYR A 1 -9.44 -4.56 -5.56
CA TYR A 1 -9.16 -3.72 -6.75
C TYR A 1 -9.86 -2.40 -6.53
N PHE A 2 -9.10 -1.32 -6.45
CA PHE A 2 -9.63 0.02 -6.20
C PHE A 2 -9.41 0.92 -7.41
N ARG A 3 -10.39 1.75 -7.75
CA ARG A 3 -10.35 2.61 -8.93
C ARG A 3 -10.95 3.97 -8.61
N MET A 4 -10.16 5.02 -8.79
CA MET A 4 -10.61 6.41 -8.65
C MET A 4 -11.42 6.82 -9.89
N ASN A 5 -12.74 6.94 -9.77
CA ASN A 5 -13.60 7.35 -10.89
C ASN A 5 -14.28 8.72 -10.69
N ALA A 6 -14.49 9.19 -9.46
CA ALA A 6 -15.26 10.41 -9.19
C ALA A 6 -14.42 11.70 -9.30
N GLU A 7 -14.94 12.74 -9.99
CA GLU A 7 -14.31 14.06 -10.15
C GLU A 7 -14.21 14.81 -8.82
N ASN A 8 -13.06 15.45 -8.57
CA ASN A 8 -12.79 16.29 -7.38
C ASN A 8 -12.91 15.59 -6.02
N THR A 9 -12.82 14.27 -5.95
CA THR A 9 -12.88 13.51 -4.69
C THR A 9 -11.51 12.96 -4.29
N GLY A 10 -11.12 13.13 -3.03
CA GLY A 10 -10.08 12.30 -2.43
C GLY A 10 -10.58 10.88 -2.22
N GLN A 11 -9.77 9.88 -2.55
CA GLN A 11 -10.07 8.48 -2.21
C GLN A 11 -9.49 8.18 -0.83
N PHE A 12 -10.38 7.85 0.11
CA PHE A 12 -10.01 7.41 1.44
C PHE A 12 -10.47 5.98 1.63
N GLU A 13 -9.56 5.10 2.03
CA GLU A 13 -9.88 3.69 2.24
C GLU A 13 -9.12 3.09 3.41
N ARG A 14 -9.74 2.06 4.01
CA ARG A 14 -9.15 1.29 5.10
C ARG A 14 -9.28 -0.20 4.81
N THR A 15 -8.16 -0.89 4.84
CA THR A 15 -8.08 -2.35 4.76
C THR A 15 -7.67 -2.89 6.13
N LEU A 16 -8.47 -3.79 6.69
CA LEU A 16 -8.15 -4.54 7.91
C LEU A 16 -8.08 -6.02 7.57
N ILE A 17 -6.93 -6.65 7.78
CA ILE A 17 -6.73 -8.09 7.64
C ILE A 17 -6.41 -8.66 9.02
N ILE A 18 -7.10 -9.73 9.40
CA ILE A 18 -6.80 -10.49 10.62
C ILE A 18 -6.54 -11.94 10.19
N ALA A 19 -5.31 -12.40 10.40
CA ALA A 19 -4.88 -13.77 10.14
C ALA A 19 -4.87 -14.53 11.48
N ASP A 20 -5.85 -15.43 11.64
CA ASP A 20 -5.98 -16.28 12.83
C ASP A 20 -4.89 -17.36 12.87
N LYS A 21 -4.76 -18.07 13.98
CA LYS A 21 -3.66 -19.02 14.23
C LYS A 21 -3.48 -20.04 13.10
N GLY A 22 -2.23 -20.21 12.66
CA GLY A 22 -1.84 -21.13 11.59
C GLY A 22 -2.42 -20.80 10.22
N SER A 23 -3.07 -19.65 10.04
CA SER A 23 -3.67 -19.26 8.76
C SER A 23 -2.64 -18.73 7.78
N TYR A 24 -2.96 -18.85 6.48
CA TYR A 24 -2.19 -18.27 5.40
C TYR A 24 -3.09 -17.40 4.53
N VAL A 25 -2.71 -16.14 4.33
CA VAL A 25 -3.44 -15.19 3.48
C VAL A 25 -2.48 -14.60 2.44
N SER A 26 -2.88 -14.63 1.17
CA SER A 26 -2.23 -13.89 0.09
C SER A 26 -3.22 -12.88 -0.47
N TYR A 27 -2.93 -11.59 -0.30
CA TYR A 27 -3.78 -10.49 -0.71
C TYR A 27 -3.07 -9.62 -1.74
N LEU A 28 -3.76 -9.31 -2.84
CA LEU A 28 -3.27 -8.45 -3.91
C LEU A 28 -4.15 -7.21 -4.04
N GLU A 29 -3.55 -6.05 -3.82
CA GLU A 29 -4.14 -4.74 -4.07
C GLU A 29 -3.67 -4.20 -5.42
N GLY A 30 -4.62 -3.79 -6.25
CA GLY A 30 -4.35 -3.11 -7.51
C GLY A 30 -5.09 -1.80 -7.56
N CYS A 31 -4.39 -0.71 -7.92
CA CYS A 31 -4.96 0.62 -8.03
C CYS A 31 -4.56 1.31 -9.34
N THR A 32 -5.53 1.96 -9.99
CA THR A 32 -5.30 2.81 -11.17
C THR A 32 -6.12 4.10 -11.09
N ALA A 33 -5.60 5.20 -11.68
CA ALA A 33 -6.31 6.46 -11.80
C ALA A 33 -6.39 6.98 -13.25
N PRO A 34 -7.50 7.63 -13.64
CA PRO A 34 -7.62 8.36 -14.90
C PRO A 34 -6.85 9.70 -14.86
N LYS A 35 -6.43 10.17 -16.03
CA LYS A 35 -5.79 11.49 -16.20
C LYS A 35 -6.75 12.61 -15.79
N ARG A 36 -6.28 13.54 -14.95
CA ARG A 36 -6.97 14.78 -14.59
C ARG A 36 -6.00 15.93 -14.39
N ASP A 37 -6.50 17.13 -14.65
CA ASP A 37 -5.73 18.37 -14.59
C ASP A 37 -5.60 18.95 -13.17
N THR A 38 -6.38 18.44 -12.22
CA THR A 38 -6.30 18.79 -10.80
C THR A 38 -5.63 17.67 -10.01
N ASN A 39 -4.83 18.04 -9.01
CA ASN A 39 -4.22 17.07 -8.11
C ASN A 39 -5.31 16.34 -7.33
N GLN A 40 -5.16 15.02 -7.18
CA GLN A 40 -6.08 14.21 -6.40
C GLN A 40 -5.34 13.49 -5.28
N LEU A 41 -5.99 13.39 -4.13
CA LEU A 41 -5.45 12.71 -2.95
C LEU A 41 -5.95 11.27 -2.89
N HIS A 42 -5.01 10.33 -2.80
CA HIS A 42 -5.25 8.98 -2.37
C HIS A 42 -4.62 8.79 -0.98
N ALA A 43 -5.47 8.61 0.02
CA ALA A 43 -5.05 8.41 1.40
C ALA A 43 -5.63 7.11 1.96
N ALA A 44 -4.77 6.09 2.09
CA ALA A 44 -5.18 4.76 2.53
C ALA A 44 -4.54 4.36 3.86
N VAL A 45 -5.25 3.52 4.60
CA VAL A 45 -4.76 2.88 5.83
C VAL A 45 -4.86 1.37 5.66
N VAL A 46 -3.75 0.66 5.87
CA VAL A 46 -3.72 -0.80 5.89
C VAL A 46 -3.26 -1.27 7.27
N GLU A 47 -4.08 -2.07 7.92
CA GLU A 47 -3.78 -2.73 9.18
C GLU A 47 -3.86 -4.24 9.01
N ILE A 48 -2.81 -4.93 9.43
CA ILE A 48 -2.72 -6.39 9.40
C ILE A 48 -2.42 -6.87 10.82
N VAL A 49 -3.22 -7.78 11.35
CA VAL A 49 -2.97 -8.47 12.62
C VAL A 49 -2.72 -9.93 12.32
N ILE A 50 -1.62 -10.47 12.85
CA ILE A 50 -1.16 -11.81 12.52
C ILE A 50 -0.90 -12.56 13.82
N LEU A 51 -1.62 -13.66 14.01
CA LEU A 51 -1.55 -14.51 15.20
C LEU A 51 -0.53 -15.64 15.02
N GLU A 52 -0.47 -16.54 16.01
CA GLU A 52 0.57 -17.57 16.11
C GLU A 52 0.63 -18.45 14.86
N ASP A 53 1.83 -18.70 14.35
CA ASP A 53 2.08 -19.50 13.14
C ASP A 53 1.38 -19.01 11.86
N ALA A 54 0.77 -17.82 11.87
CA ALA A 54 0.08 -17.28 10.72
C ALA A 54 1.02 -16.50 9.79
N GLU A 55 0.69 -16.50 8.50
CA GLU A 55 1.47 -15.83 7.46
C GLU A 55 0.58 -14.98 6.54
N VAL A 56 0.96 -13.72 6.33
CA VAL A 56 0.27 -12.80 5.42
C VAL A 56 1.23 -12.30 4.35
N LYS A 57 0.89 -12.51 3.09
CA LYS A 57 1.54 -11.87 1.93
C LYS A 57 0.66 -10.75 1.41
N TYR A 58 1.13 -9.52 1.55
CA TYR A 58 0.46 -8.33 1.05
C TYR A 58 1.20 -7.77 -0.16
N SER A 59 0.58 -7.89 -1.32
CA SER A 59 1.14 -7.41 -2.59
C SER A 59 0.39 -6.18 -3.07
N THR A 60 1.11 -5.15 -3.53
CA THR A 60 0.49 -3.99 -4.17
C THR A 60 1.10 -3.70 -5.53
N VAL A 61 0.24 -3.50 -6.53
CA VAL A 61 0.62 -2.99 -7.85
C VAL A 61 -0.17 -1.72 -8.11
N GLN A 62 0.52 -0.58 -8.12
CA GLN A 62 -0.12 0.72 -8.30
C GLN A 62 0.47 1.45 -9.50
N ASN A 63 -0.41 1.89 -10.41
CA ASN A 63 -0.06 2.70 -11.58
C ASN A 63 -0.98 3.93 -11.64
N TRP A 64 -0.42 5.08 -11.29
CA TRP A 64 -1.15 6.34 -11.19
C TRP A 64 -0.90 7.26 -12.39
N PHE A 65 -1.63 8.39 -12.43
CA PHE A 65 -1.34 9.47 -13.36
C PHE A 65 -0.33 10.45 -12.71
N PRO A 66 0.84 10.71 -13.33
CA PRO A 66 1.92 11.47 -12.69
C PRO A 66 1.75 12.99 -12.76
N GLY A 67 0.75 13.47 -13.51
CA GLY A 67 0.68 14.85 -13.96
C GLY A 67 1.10 14.97 -15.43
N ASP A 68 0.90 16.15 -16.00
CA ASP A 68 1.43 16.47 -17.33
C ASP A 68 2.93 16.84 -17.29
N GLU A 69 3.48 17.25 -18.43
CA GLU A 69 4.91 17.59 -18.59
C GLU A 69 5.36 18.77 -17.73
N GLU A 70 4.44 19.66 -17.34
CA GLU A 70 4.69 20.80 -16.45
C GLU A 70 4.45 20.45 -14.97
N GLY A 71 4.08 19.20 -14.67
CA GLY A 71 3.77 18.73 -13.32
C GLY A 71 2.38 19.14 -12.83
N LYS A 72 1.47 19.53 -13.73
CA LYS A 72 0.09 19.86 -13.38
C LYS A 72 -0.76 18.60 -13.29
N GLY A 73 -1.52 18.50 -12.20
CA GLY A 73 -2.34 17.34 -11.91
C GLY A 73 -1.55 16.21 -11.26
N GLY A 74 -2.12 15.01 -11.34
CA GLY A 74 -1.50 13.80 -10.81
C GLY A 74 -1.93 13.46 -9.38
N ILE A 75 -1.40 12.34 -8.89
CA ILE A 75 -1.87 11.71 -7.64
C ILE A 75 -0.88 11.91 -6.51
N TYR A 76 -1.39 12.41 -5.37
CA TYR A 76 -0.71 12.34 -4.08
C TYR A 76 -1.09 11.03 -3.40
N ASN A 77 -0.10 10.16 -3.24
CA ASN A 77 -0.28 8.80 -2.73
C ASN A 77 0.27 8.70 -1.31
N PHE A 78 -0.57 8.98 -0.31
CA PHE A 78 -0.19 9.06 1.10
C PHE A 78 -0.79 7.90 1.88
N VAL A 79 -0.01 6.84 2.09
CA VAL A 79 -0.53 5.59 2.66
C VAL A 79 0.23 5.20 3.90
N THR A 80 -0.51 4.90 4.96
CA THR A 80 0.02 4.29 6.18
C THR A 80 -0.31 2.80 6.16
N LYS A 81 0.71 1.95 6.11
CA LYS A 81 0.54 0.49 6.20
C LYS A 81 1.30 -0.06 7.40
N ARG A 82 0.64 -0.91 8.18
CA ARG A 82 1.25 -1.52 9.36
C ARG A 82 0.76 -2.93 9.59
N ALA A 83 1.70 -3.83 9.79
CA ALA A 83 1.45 -5.19 10.26
C ALA A 83 1.88 -5.32 11.72
N ASP A 84 1.06 -5.99 12.51
CA ASP A 84 1.31 -6.37 13.89
C ASP A 84 1.45 -7.89 13.95
N CYS A 85 2.70 -8.36 13.90
CA CYS A 85 3.05 -9.76 14.13
C CYS A 85 2.94 -10.03 15.63
N ARG A 86 1.71 -10.31 16.06
CA ARG A 86 1.28 -10.18 17.46
C ARG A 86 1.71 -11.36 18.33
N GLU A 87 1.76 -12.55 17.76
CA GLU A 87 2.07 -13.80 18.47
C GLU A 87 3.25 -14.56 17.84
N ALA A 88 3.66 -15.66 18.46
CA ALA A 88 4.89 -16.37 18.09
C ALA A 88 4.87 -16.86 16.64
N ARG A 89 6.02 -16.76 15.96
CA ARG A 89 6.23 -17.22 14.57
C ARG A 89 5.27 -16.59 13.54
N ALA A 90 4.62 -15.47 13.88
CA ALA A 90 3.82 -14.68 12.95
C ALA A 90 4.70 -14.05 11.85
N LYS A 91 4.27 -14.15 10.59
CA LYS A 91 5.05 -13.70 9.42
C LYS A 91 4.26 -12.75 8.55
N VAL A 92 4.91 -11.68 8.10
CA VAL A 92 4.38 -10.79 7.07
C VAL A 92 5.38 -10.58 5.95
N MET A 93 4.87 -10.55 4.73
CA MET A 93 5.62 -10.13 3.55
C MET A 93 4.89 -8.99 2.86
N TRP A 94 5.59 -7.87 2.70
CA TRP A 94 5.15 -6.75 1.88
C TRP A 94 5.86 -6.81 0.54
N THR A 95 5.10 -6.79 -0.55
CA THR A 95 5.65 -6.71 -1.90
C THR A 95 4.97 -5.56 -2.63
N GLN A 96 5.73 -4.60 -3.14
CA GLN A 96 5.15 -3.46 -3.84
C GLN A 96 5.87 -3.10 -5.13
N VAL A 97 5.07 -2.76 -6.15
CA VAL A 97 5.49 -2.14 -7.39
C VAL A 97 4.67 -0.88 -7.59
N GLU A 98 5.35 0.26 -7.69
CA GLU A 98 4.72 1.56 -7.64
C GLU A 98 5.26 2.49 -8.72
N THR A 99 4.34 3.09 -9.48
CA THR A 99 4.68 4.03 -10.53
C THR A 99 3.56 5.06 -10.73
N GLY A 100 3.92 6.17 -11.36
CA GLY A 100 2.95 7.13 -11.88
C GLY A 100 2.32 8.08 -10.87
N SER A 101 2.70 8.10 -9.58
CA SER A 101 2.20 9.14 -8.65
C SER A 101 2.99 10.44 -8.82
N ALA A 102 2.35 11.59 -8.63
CA ALA A 102 3.05 12.87 -8.59
C ALA A 102 3.92 12.98 -7.33
N ILE A 103 3.37 12.57 -6.18
CA ILE A 103 4.12 12.44 -4.92
C ILE A 103 3.73 11.12 -4.26
N THR A 104 4.71 10.35 -3.81
CA THR A 104 4.49 9.11 -3.06
C THR A 104 5.04 9.21 -1.65
N TRP A 105 4.19 9.05 -0.63
CA TRP A 105 4.62 9.03 0.76
C TRP A 105 4.08 7.81 1.50
N LYS A 106 4.93 6.78 1.64
CA LYS A 106 4.55 5.49 2.22
C LYS A 106 5.69 4.87 3.01
N TYR A 107 5.33 4.35 4.19
CA TYR A 107 6.24 3.62 5.06
C TYR A 107 5.58 2.35 5.60
N PRO A 108 5.44 1.29 4.77
CA PRO A 108 4.96 0.01 5.25
C PRO A 108 5.87 -0.50 6.37
N SER A 109 5.26 -0.88 7.48
CA SER A 109 5.97 -1.19 8.72
C SER A 109 5.53 -2.53 9.29
N CYS A 110 6.46 -3.22 9.96
CA CYS A 110 6.21 -4.44 10.70
C CYS A 110 6.51 -4.21 12.18
N ILE A 111 5.55 -4.50 13.06
CA ILE A 111 5.79 -4.60 14.50
C ILE A 111 5.98 -6.09 14.82
N LEU A 112 7.21 -6.47 15.14
CA LEU A 112 7.59 -7.84 15.49
C LEU A 112 7.46 -8.03 17.00
N ARG A 113 6.24 -8.34 17.48
CA ARG A 113 5.97 -8.48 18.93
C ARG A 113 6.16 -9.91 19.43
N GLY A 114 5.77 -10.89 18.61
CA GLY A 114 5.87 -12.30 18.98
C GLY A 114 7.27 -12.85 18.85
N ASP A 115 7.61 -13.82 19.70
CA ASP A 115 8.86 -14.57 19.60
C ASP A 115 8.99 -15.23 18.22
N GLU A 116 10.18 -15.15 17.61
CA GLU A 116 10.45 -15.70 16.28
C GLU A 116 9.56 -15.14 15.14
N SER A 117 8.86 -14.02 15.37
CA SER A 117 8.12 -13.34 14.32
C SER A 117 9.05 -12.68 13.30
N SER A 118 8.60 -12.60 12.04
CA SER A 118 9.39 -12.01 10.96
C SER A 118 8.58 -11.09 10.06
N GLY A 119 9.28 -10.14 9.45
CA GLY A 119 8.73 -9.20 8.48
C GLY A 119 9.68 -9.04 7.31
N GLU A 120 9.15 -9.19 6.10
CA GLU A 120 9.88 -9.02 4.84
C GLU A 120 9.30 -7.86 4.05
N PHE A 121 10.15 -7.11 3.35
CA PHE A 121 9.76 -5.95 2.57
C PHE A 121 10.51 -5.89 1.24
N TYR A 122 9.76 -5.94 0.15
CA TYR A 122 10.24 -5.83 -1.23
C TYR A 122 9.54 -4.66 -1.92
N SER A 123 10.32 -3.72 -2.43
CA SER A 123 9.77 -2.52 -3.06
C SER A 123 10.50 -2.15 -4.34
N ILE A 124 9.73 -1.90 -5.39
CA ILE A 124 10.16 -1.27 -6.63
C ILE A 124 9.35 0.02 -6.79
N ALA A 125 10.04 1.15 -6.85
CA ALA A 125 9.44 2.45 -7.10
C ALA A 125 10.10 3.09 -8.33
N ILE A 126 9.28 3.65 -9.23
CA ILE A 126 9.75 4.34 -10.43
C ILE A 126 9.23 5.77 -10.40
N ALA A 127 10.15 6.73 -10.48
CA ALA A 127 9.87 8.16 -10.61
C ALA A 127 10.55 8.69 -11.87
N ASN A 128 9.84 9.53 -12.62
CA ASN A 128 10.30 10.20 -13.83
C ASN A 128 9.75 11.63 -13.90
N ASN A 129 10.33 12.48 -14.75
CA ASN A 129 9.94 13.88 -14.92
C ASN A 129 9.91 14.66 -13.58
N MET A 130 8.72 15.13 -13.18
CA MET A 130 8.50 15.96 -11.99
C MET A 130 8.01 15.17 -10.76
N GLN A 131 7.98 13.83 -10.85
CA GLN A 131 7.52 12.96 -9.75
C GLN A 131 8.49 12.96 -8.55
N GLN A 132 7.94 12.81 -7.34
CA GLN A 132 8.70 12.74 -6.07
C GLN A 132 8.30 11.54 -5.19
#